data_AF-A0A7V4KH01-F1
#
_entry.id   AF-A0A7V4KH01-F1
#
_cell.length_a   1.000
_cell.length_b   1.000
_cell.length_c   1.000
_cell.angle_alpha   90.00
_cell.angle_beta   90.00
_cell.angle_gamma   90.00
#
_symmetry.space_group_name_H-M   'P 1'
#
loop_
_entity.id
_entity.type
_entity.pdbx_description
1 polymer ?
#
loop_
_entity_poly.entity_id
_entity_poly.type
_entity_poly.pdbx_seq_one_letter_code
_entity_poly.pdbx_strand_id
1 'polypeptide(L)'
;MKKILNLSLGIVISCIMLYFVFRKINFDDVIHYISSAKVIYLLFSIILGIILLVVRSYRWKIMLNEYKSFKLQNFFESTVLGL
;
A
#
# COMPACT_ATOMS: atom_id res chain seq x y z
N MET A 1 -9.45 -28.72 -5.95
CA MET A 1 -8.02 -29.06 -5.76
C MET A 1 -7.05 -27.99 -6.31
N LYS A 2 -7.23 -27.43 -7.52
CA LYS A 2 -6.34 -26.37 -8.08
C LYS A 2 -6.22 -25.07 -7.25
N LYS A 3 -7.31 -24.62 -6.60
CA LYS A 3 -7.32 -23.39 -5.77
C LYS A 3 -6.41 -23.48 -4.53
N ILE A 4 -6.43 -24.63 -3.86
CA ILE A 4 -5.61 -24.89 -2.66
C ILE A 4 -4.13 -25.01 -3.02
N LEU A 5 -3.82 -25.59 -4.18
CA LEU A 5 -2.44 -25.66 -4.68
C LEU A 5 -1.87 -24.26 -4.96
N ASN A 6 -2.63 -23.39 -5.62
CA ASN A 6 -2.19 -22.01 -5.89
C ASN A 6 -2.02 -21.20 -4.60
N LEU A 7 -2.91 -21.37 -3.62
CA LEU A 7 -2.80 -20.71 -2.33
C LEU A 7 -1.57 -21.18 -1.56
N SER A 8 -1.33 -22.51 -1.53
CA SER A 8 -0.16 -23.10 -0.90
C SER A 8 1.14 -22.65 -1.55
N LEU A 9 1.18 -22.53 -2.88
CA LEU A 9 2.35 -22.02 -3.59
C LEU A 9 2.65 -20.57 -3.23
N GLY A 10 1.62 -19.71 -3.14
CA GLY A 10 1.78 -18.33 -2.70
C GLY A 10 2.30 -18.23 -1.26
N ILE A 11 1.79 -19.08 -0.36
CA ILE A 11 2.25 -19.16 1.03
C ILE A 11 3.72 -19.60 1.10
N VAL A 12 4.08 -20.66 0.36
CA VAL A 12 5.47 -21.16 0.33
C VAL A 12 6.42 -20.09 -0.20
N ILE A 13 6.05 -19.41 -1.30
CA ILE A 13 6.84 -18.29 -1.83
C ILE A 13 7.02 -17.17 -0.78
N SER A 14 5.94 -16.80 -0.08
CA SER A 14 5.96 -15.74 0.92
C SER A 14 6.86 -16.13 2.11
N CYS A 15 6.75 -17.36 2.59
CA CYS A 15 7.61 -17.89 3.66
C CYS A 15 9.08 -17.91 3.26
N ILE A 16 9.40 -18.33 2.03
CA ILE A 16 10.78 -18.35 1.52
C ILE A 16 11.34 -16.92 1.47
N MET A 17 10.60 -15.97 0.91
CA MET A 17 11.02 -14.57 0.87
C MET A 17 11.24 -14.00 2.26
N LEU A 18 10.31 -14.23 3.20
CA LEU A 18 10.46 -13.79 4.59
C LEU A 18 11.73 -14.35 5.22
N TYR A 19 11.99 -15.64 5.02
CA TYR A 19 13.19 -16.30 5.54
C TYR A 19 14.48 -15.66 4.98
N PHE A 20 14.53 -15.39 3.68
CA PHE A 20 15.69 -14.72 3.06
C PHE A 20 15.89 -13.30 3.59
N VAL A 21 14.82 -12.55 3.81
CA VAL A 21 14.86 -11.19 4.35
C VAL A 21 15.40 -11.21 5.78
N PHE A 22 14.84 -12.05 6.66
CA PHE A 22 15.26 -12.10 8.06
C PHE A 22 16.65 -12.70 8.26
N ARG A 23 17.10 -13.62 7.39
CA ARG A 23 18.42 -14.26 7.52
C ARG A 23 19.59 -13.27 7.42
N LYS A 24 19.44 -12.16 6.69
CA LYS A 24 20.50 -11.17 6.46
C LYS A 24 20.34 -9.89 7.27
N ILE A 25 19.29 -9.79 8.09
CA ILE A 25 18.99 -8.57 8.84
C ILE A 25 19.48 -8.73 10.28
N ASN A 26 20.37 -7.83 10.70
CA ASN A 26 20.61 -7.58 12.12
C ASN A 26 19.48 -6.68 12.63
N PHE A 27 18.73 -7.14 13.62
CA PHE A 27 17.62 -6.38 14.18
C PHE A 27 18.09 -5.07 14.85
N ASP A 28 19.29 -5.07 15.43
CA ASP A 28 19.91 -3.87 16.01
C ASP A 28 20.11 -2.75 14.98
N ASP A 29 20.61 -3.10 13.79
CA ASP A 29 20.81 -2.15 12.70
C ASP A 29 19.45 -1.57 12.24
N VAL A 30 18.41 -2.40 12.15
CA VAL A 30 17.06 -1.95 11.78
C VAL A 30 16.51 -0.93 12.76
N ILE A 31 16.65 -1.19 14.06
CA ILE A 31 16.18 -0.26 15.11
C ILE A 31 17.00 1.04 15.07
N HIS A 32 18.31 0.94 14.86
CA HIS A 32 19.18 2.11 14.71
C HIS A 32 18.77 2.96 13.50
N TYR A 33 18.53 2.35 12.34
CA TYR A 33 18.10 3.06 11.14
C TYR A 33 16.70 3.67 11.31
N ILE A 34 15.77 3.00 11.97
CA ILE A 34 14.43 3.55 12.26
C ILE A 34 14.53 4.74 13.21
N SER A 35 15.35 4.66 14.26
CA SER A 35 15.54 5.76 15.22
C SER A 35 16.30 6.95 14.63
N SER A 36 17.20 6.70 13.68
CA SER A 36 17.97 7.73 12.96
C SER A 36 17.24 8.27 11.73
N ALA A 37 16.12 7.64 11.35
CA ALA A 37 15.33 8.06 10.20
C ALA A 37 14.78 9.47 10.42
N LYS A 38 15.08 10.37 9.48
CA LYS A 38 14.59 11.74 9.55
C LYS A 38 13.07 11.75 9.35
N VAL A 39 12.36 12.29 10.33
CA VAL A 39 10.89 12.48 10.33
C VAL A 39 10.39 13.23 9.09
N ILE A 40 11.25 14.05 8.47
CA ILE A 40 10.92 14.76 7.22
C ILE A 40 10.59 13.81 6.05
N TYR A 41 11.26 12.67 5.94
CA TYR A 41 10.99 11.69 4.89
C TYR A 41 9.69 10.94 5.14
N LEU A 42 9.34 10.72 6.41
CA LEU A 42 8.06 10.16 6.81
C LEU A 42 6.91 11.12 6.44
N LEU A 43 7.08 12.41 6.73
CA LEU A 43 6.10 13.44 6.35
C LEU A 43 5.93 13.53 4.83
N PHE A 44 7.03 13.47 4.08
CA PHE A 44 6.98 13.44 2.62
C PHE A 44 6.25 12.21 2.09
N SER A 45 6.48 11.04 2.69
CA SER A 45 5.78 9.80 2.32
C SER A 45 4.28 9.88 2.58
N ILE A 46 3.85 10.52 3.68
CA ILE A 46 2.43 10.76 3.97
C ILE A 46 1.82 11.67 2.90
N ILE A 47 2.47 12.79 2.58
CA ILE A 47 1.99 13.73 1.56
C ILE A 47 1.86 13.03 0.20
N LEU A 48 2.88 12.26 -0.20
CA LEU A 48 2.82 11.46 -1.42
C LEU A 48 1.68 10.44 -1.39
N GLY A 49 1.46 9.76 -0.25
CA GLY A 49 0.35 8.83 -0.08
C GLY A 49 -1.02 9.49 -0.28
N ILE A 50 -1.20 10.69 0.26
CA ILE A 50 -2.43 11.49 0.07
C ILE A 50 -2.59 11.87 -1.40
N ILE A 51 -1.51 12.32 -2.06
CA ILE A 51 -1.55 12.67 -3.49
C ILE A 51 -1.93 11.44 -4.33
N LEU A 52 -1.35 10.28 -4.06
CA LEU A 52 -1.68 9.03 -4.75
C LEU A 52 -3.16 8.66 -4.59
N LEU A 53 -3.71 8.84 -3.40
CA LEU A 53 -5.13 8.59 -3.12
C LEU A 53 -6.05 9.56 -3.87
N VAL A 54 -5.67 10.84 -3.96
CA VAL A 54 -6.39 11.85 -4.75
C VAL A 54 -6.32 11.55 -6.25
N VAL A 55 -5.14 11.18 -6.76
CA VAL A 55 -4.97 10.79 -8.17
C VAL A 55 -5.80 9.55 -8.48
N ARG A 56 -5.85 8.58 -7.55
CA ARG A 56 -6.68 7.38 -7.68
C ARG A 56 -8.16 7.74 -7.73
N SER A 57 -8.67 8.53 -6.77
CA SER A 57 -10.08 8.93 -6.76
C SER A 57 -10.46 9.74 -8.00
N TYR A 58 -9.56 10.61 -8.49
CA TYR A 58 -9.74 11.34 -9.73
C TYR A 58 -9.78 10.43 -10.96
N ARG A 59 -8.90 9.43 -11.03
CA ARG A 59 -8.92 8.42 -12.09
C ARG A 59 -10.24 7.65 -12.11
N TRP A 60 -10.74 7.22 -10.96
CA TRP A 60 -12.03 6.52 -10.86
C TRP A 60 -13.18 7.42 -11.28
N LYS A 61 -13.18 8.69 -10.86
CA LYS A 61 -14.17 9.68 -11.32
C LYS A 61 -14.21 9.79 -12.85
N ILE A 62 -13.06 9.77 -13.52
CA ILE A 62 -12.98 9.80 -15.00
C ILE A 62 -13.53 8.51 -15.61
N MET A 63 -13.18 7.35 -15.06
CA MET A 63 -13.68 6.06 -15.55
C MET A 63 -15.21 5.93 -15.41
N LEU A 64 -15.79 6.50 -14.36
CA LEU A 64 -17.22 6.48 -14.04
C LEU A 64 -17.98 7.67 -14.66
N ASN A 65 -17.61 8.09 -15.89
CA ASN A 65 -18.07 9.27 -16.63
C ASN A 65 -19.61 9.52 -16.72
N GLU A 66 -20.46 8.60 -16.26
CA GLU A 66 -21.91 8.78 -16.16
C GLU A 66 -22.39 9.52 -14.89
N TYR A 67 -21.58 9.58 -13.82
CA TYR A 67 -21.99 10.18 -12.54
C TYR A 67 -21.55 11.64 -12.41
N LYS A 68 -21.86 12.49 -13.41
CA LYS A 68 -21.49 13.93 -13.45
C LYS A 68 -21.98 14.76 -12.24
N SER A 69 -22.92 14.25 -11.44
CA SER A 69 -23.55 14.96 -10.32
C SER A 69 -22.86 14.74 -8.95
N PHE A 70 -22.03 13.71 -8.80
CA PHE A 70 -21.44 13.37 -7.49
C PHE A 70 -20.13 14.15 -7.22
N LYS A 71 -20.05 14.79 -6.05
CA LYS A 71 -18.87 15.53 -5.58
C LYS A 71 -17.67 14.60 -5.41
N LEU A 72 -16.48 15.10 -5.73
CA LEU A 72 -15.18 14.41 -5.56
C LEU A 72 -14.94 13.89 -4.13
N GLN A 73 -15.51 14.56 -3.12
CA GLN A 73 -15.40 14.16 -1.71
C GLN A 73 -16.00 12.78 -1.43
N ASN A 74 -17.18 12.48 -1.98
CA ASN A 74 -17.84 11.18 -1.75
C ASN A 74 -17.07 10.01 -2.38
N PHE A 75 -16.39 10.25 -3.51
CA PHE A 75 -15.51 9.24 -4.12
C PHE A 75 -14.18 9.08 -3.37
N PHE A 76 -13.68 10.16 -2.77
CA PHE A 76 -12.50 10.07 -1.91
C PHE A 76 -12.81 9.24 -0.67
N GLU A 77 -13.95 9.47 -0.02
CA GLU A 77 -14.43 8.67 1.11
C GLU A 77 -14.59 7.19 0.76
N SER A 78 -15.20 6.88 -0.40
CA SER A 78 -15.33 5.48 -0.83
C SER A 78 -14.00 4.83 -1.22
N THR A 79 -13.05 5.59 -1.78
CA THR A 79 -11.71 5.07 -2.14
C THR A 79 -10.85 4.83 -0.91
N VAL A 80 -10.98 5.65 0.14
CA VAL A 80 -10.29 5.48 1.42
C VAL A 80 -10.82 4.26 2.18
N LEU A 81 -12.14 4.01 2.12
CA LEU A 81 -12.82 2.92 2.81
C LEU A 81 -12.71 1.56 2.10
N GLY A 82 -12.10 1.50 0.90
CA GLY A 82 -11.78 0.24 0.22
C GLY A 82 -12.70 -0.14 -0.94
N LEU A 83 -12.95 0.79 -1.85
CA LEU A 83 -13.41 0.49 -3.22
C LEU A 83 -12.24 0.14 -4.17
#